data_AF-A0A4D6LB97-F1
#
_entry.id   AF-A0A4D6LB97-F1
#
_cell.length_a   1.000
_cell.length_b   1.000
_cell.length_c   1.000
_cell.angle_alpha   90.00
_cell.angle_beta   90.00
_cell.angle_gamma   90.00
#
_symmetry.space_group_name_H-M   'P 1'
#
loop_
_entity.id
_entity.type
_entity.pdbx_description
1 polymer ?
#
loop_
_entity_poly.entity_id
_entity_poly.type
_entity_poly.pdbx_seq_one_letter_code
_entity_poly.pdbx_strand_id
1 'polypeptide(L)'
;MDSLKGALGGNPCLRSLWIGKMDAECFPNEGLLPLSLTSLAISHCRNLKELDYKGLHQLSSLKTLSLCLCSNLQCLPEEGLPKSVSYLEIGECPLLKERCQKEGGKDWKKIAHIVTVKIW
;
A
#
# COMPACT_ATOMS: atom_id res chain seq x y z
N MET A 1 8.41 4.59 -16.71
CA MET A 1 7.35 3.84 -16.00
C MET A 1 6.80 2.70 -16.87
N ASP A 2 6.91 2.78 -18.19
CA ASP A 2 6.39 1.78 -19.15
C ASP A 2 7.00 0.37 -19.04
N SER A 3 8.26 0.27 -18.60
CA SER A 3 8.96 -1.02 -18.51
C SER A 3 8.43 -1.94 -17.40
N LEU A 4 7.78 -1.40 -16.36
CA LEU A 4 7.23 -2.19 -15.26
C LEU A 4 5.88 -2.83 -15.61
N LYS A 5 5.08 -2.13 -16.44
CA LYS A 5 3.74 -2.53 -16.86
C LYS A 5 3.74 -3.88 -17.58
N GLY A 6 4.71 -4.07 -18.48
CA GLY A 6 4.87 -5.33 -19.23
C GLY A 6 5.40 -6.49 -18.39
N ALA A 7 6.21 -6.23 -17.36
CA ALA A 7 6.84 -7.27 -16.56
C ALA A 7 5.90 -7.86 -15.48
N LEU A 8 5.01 -7.03 -14.91
CA LEU A 8 4.16 -7.42 -13.78
C LEU A 8 2.68 -7.55 -14.14
N GLY A 9 2.15 -6.69 -15.01
CA GLY A 9 0.71 -6.64 -15.32
C GLY A 9 0.16 -7.87 -16.05
N GLY A 10 1.03 -8.67 -16.67
CA GLY A 10 0.66 -9.86 -17.44
C GLY A 10 0.80 -11.21 -16.72
N ASN A 11 1.21 -11.24 -15.44
CA ASN A 11 1.43 -12.51 -14.73
C ASN A 11 0.21 -12.90 -13.88
N PRO A 12 -0.67 -13.83 -14.35
CA PRO A 12 -1.91 -14.18 -13.66
C PRO A 12 -1.70 -15.01 -12.38
N CYS A 13 -0.48 -15.49 -12.15
CA CYS A 13 -0.16 -16.37 -11.02
C CYS A 13 0.53 -15.63 -9.88
N LEU A 14 0.99 -14.39 -10.09
CA LEU A 14 1.70 -13.65 -9.06
C LEU A 14 0.72 -13.27 -7.94
N ARG A 15 0.94 -13.84 -6.74
CA ARG A 15 0.10 -13.61 -5.55
C ARG A 15 0.76 -12.70 -4.53
N SER A 16 2.08 -12.71 -4.49
CA SER A 16 2.87 -11.94 -3.53
C SER A 16 3.88 -11.09 -4.28
N LEU A 17 3.90 -9.79 -4.00
CA LEU A 17 4.88 -8.87 -4.54
C LEU A 17 5.51 -8.06 -3.42
N TRP A 18 6.83 -7.93 -3.49
CA TRP A 18 7.59 -7.02 -2.68
C TRP A 18 8.19 -5.93 -3.56
N ILE A 19 7.93 -4.67 -3.20
CA ILE A 19 8.48 -3.47 -3.83
C ILE A 19 9.37 -2.81 -2.79
N GLY A 20 10.61 -2.51 -3.14
CA GLY A 20 11.44 -1.75 -2.22
C GLY A 20 12.49 -0.89 -2.88
N LYS A 21 13.01 0.06 -2.09
CA LYS A 21 13.99 1.06 -2.53
C LYS A 21 13.54 1.82 -3.78
N MET A 22 12.24 2.10 -3.88
CA MET A 22 11.69 2.87 -5.00
C MET A 22 12.10 4.34 -4.86
N ASP A 23 12.57 4.91 -5.96
CA ASP A 23 12.88 6.33 -6.10
C ASP A 23 11.74 7.05 -6.84
N ALA A 24 10.56 7.04 -6.23
CA ALA A 24 9.39 7.76 -6.75
C ALA A 24 8.62 8.38 -5.59
N GLU A 25 8.03 9.55 -5.85
CA GLU A 25 7.27 10.29 -4.84
C GLU A 25 5.85 9.75 -4.64
N CYS A 26 5.28 9.10 -5.65
CA CYS A 26 3.96 8.51 -5.61
C CYS A 26 4.00 7.03 -6.00
N PHE A 27 3.08 6.25 -5.42
CA PHE A 27 2.88 4.86 -5.81
C PHE A 27 2.30 4.79 -7.23
N PRO A 28 2.69 3.80 -8.05
CA PRO A 28 2.19 3.61 -9.40
C PRO A 28 0.65 3.63 -9.53
N ASN A 29 0.17 4.23 -10.63
CA ASN A 29 -1.24 4.28 -11.02
C ASN A 29 -1.74 2.95 -11.66
N GLU A 30 -2.91 2.97 -12.28
CA GLU A 30 -3.60 1.78 -12.81
C GLU A 30 -2.77 0.94 -13.79
N GLY A 31 -3.01 -0.37 -13.77
CA GLY A 31 -2.48 -1.33 -14.74
C GLY A 31 -1.02 -1.75 -14.55
N LEU A 32 -0.35 -1.31 -13.48
CA LEU A 32 1.06 -1.62 -13.23
C LEU A 32 1.27 -2.92 -12.44
N LEU A 33 0.27 -3.36 -11.68
CA LEU A 33 0.35 -4.54 -10.81
C LEU A 33 -0.70 -5.60 -11.20
N PRO A 34 -0.37 -6.90 -11.10
CA PRO A 34 -1.30 -7.96 -11.47
C PRO A 34 -2.47 -8.05 -10.50
N LEU A 35 -3.68 -8.20 -11.05
CA LEU A 35 -4.94 -8.26 -10.28
C LEU A 35 -5.06 -9.53 -9.40
N SER A 36 -4.19 -10.53 -9.63
CA SER A 36 -4.08 -11.76 -8.85
C SER A 36 -3.37 -11.59 -7.51
N LEU A 37 -2.78 -10.41 -7.24
CA LEU A 37 -2.05 -10.15 -5.99
C LEU A 37 -2.97 -10.26 -4.78
N THR A 38 -2.57 -11.10 -3.84
CA THR A 38 -3.18 -11.23 -2.51
C THR A 38 -2.34 -10.55 -1.44
N SER A 39 -1.04 -10.37 -1.68
CA SER A 39 -0.09 -9.77 -0.73
C SER A 39 0.83 -8.76 -1.41
N LEU A 40 0.87 -7.55 -0.89
CA LEU A 40 1.76 -6.48 -1.34
C LEU A 40 2.56 -5.96 -0.15
N ALA A 41 3.88 -5.95 -0.28
CA ALA A 41 4.78 -5.34 0.69
C ALA A 41 5.57 -4.21 0.01
N ILE A 42 5.55 -3.02 0.60
CA ILE A 42 6.32 -1.87 0.15
C ILE A 42 7.30 -1.52 1.26
N SER A 43 8.61 -1.57 0.98
CA SER A 43 9.60 -1.22 2.00
C SER A 43 10.82 -0.43 1.55
N HIS A 44 11.40 0.35 2.46
CA HIS A 44 12.56 1.21 2.18
C HIS A 44 12.33 2.24 1.07
N CYS A 45 11.09 2.65 0.80
CA CYS A 45 10.76 3.68 -0.19
C CYS A 45 10.74 5.05 0.48
N ARG A 46 11.93 5.65 0.71
CA ARG A 46 12.05 6.89 1.48
C ARG A 46 11.47 8.11 0.78
N ASN A 47 11.42 8.13 -0.56
CA ASN A 47 10.88 9.27 -1.30
C ASN A 47 9.36 9.19 -1.49
N LEU A 48 8.75 8.03 -1.21
CA LEU A 48 7.31 7.82 -1.35
C LEU A 48 6.55 8.68 -0.34
N LYS A 49 5.77 9.64 -0.85
CA LYS A 49 4.93 10.56 -0.08
C LYS A 49 3.47 10.11 -0.05
N GLU A 50 3.01 9.49 -1.13
CA GLU A 50 1.59 9.21 -1.34
C GLU A 50 1.36 7.82 -1.98
N LEU A 51 0.28 7.17 -1.58
CA LEU A 51 -0.26 6.00 -2.26
C LEU A 51 -1.36 6.43 -3.23
N ASP A 52 -1.26 6.04 -4.50
CA ASP A 52 -2.32 6.27 -5.48
C ASP A 52 -3.48 5.30 -5.21
N TYR A 53 -4.67 5.84 -4.90
CA TYR A 53 -5.88 5.06 -4.68
C TYR A 53 -6.19 4.15 -5.86
N LYS A 54 -6.11 4.64 -7.10
CA LYS A 54 -6.51 3.89 -8.29
C LYS A 54 -5.61 2.68 -8.51
N GLY A 55 -4.31 2.85 -8.24
CA GLY A 55 -3.32 1.79 -8.29
C GLY A 55 -3.60 0.65 -7.30
N LEU A 56 -4.07 0.97 -6.10
CA LEU A 56 -4.44 0.00 -5.06
C LEU A 56 -5.85 -0.57 -5.25
N HIS A 57 -6.81 0.26 -5.66
CA HIS A 57 -8.23 -0.07 -5.74
C HIS A 57 -8.52 -1.18 -6.76
N GLN A 58 -7.81 -1.19 -7.89
CA GLN A 58 -7.91 -2.25 -8.89
C GLN A 58 -7.50 -3.64 -8.35
N LEU A 59 -6.69 -3.70 -7.28
CA LEU A 59 -6.20 -4.95 -6.68
C LEU A 59 -7.30 -5.62 -5.83
N SER A 60 -8.37 -6.04 -6.49
CA SER A 60 -9.56 -6.64 -5.87
C SER A 60 -9.26 -7.91 -5.06
N SER A 61 -8.18 -8.63 -5.41
CA SER A 61 -7.72 -9.82 -4.68
C SER A 61 -6.86 -9.50 -3.45
N LEU A 62 -6.40 -8.25 -3.27
CA LEU A 62 -5.42 -7.91 -2.25
C LEU A 62 -5.98 -8.07 -0.84
N LYS A 63 -5.34 -8.90 -0.03
CA LYS A 63 -5.72 -9.20 1.36
C LYS A 63 -4.76 -8.60 2.37
N THR A 64 -3.48 -8.56 2.02
CA THR A 64 -2.38 -8.16 2.89
C THR A 64 -1.63 -6.99 2.29
N LEU A 65 -1.55 -5.89 3.03
CA LEU A 65 -0.70 -4.75 2.71
C LEU A 65 0.28 -4.50 3.86
N SER A 66 1.57 -4.49 3.55
CA SER A 66 2.63 -4.14 4.51
C SER A 66 3.39 -2.92 4.01
N LEU A 67 3.53 -1.91 4.88
CA LEU A 67 4.28 -0.68 4.64
C LEU A 67 5.39 -0.60 5.69
N CYS A 68 6.65 -0.65 5.26
CA CYS A 68 7.78 -0.66 6.18
C CYS A 68 8.89 0.32 5.78
N LEU A 69 9.46 1.09 6.71
CA LEU A 69 10.61 1.97 6.43
C LEU A 69 10.36 2.98 5.29
N CYS A 70 9.13 3.48 5.16
CA CYS A 70 8.72 4.50 4.19
C CYS A 70 8.56 5.85 4.90
N SER A 71 9.68 6.48 5.24
CA SER A 71 9.74 7.58 6.21
C SER A 71 8.96 8.85 5.82
N ASN A 72 8.83 9.12 4.51
CA ASN A 72 8.11 10.30 4.01
C ASN A 72 6.66 10.01 3.62
N LEU A 73 6.15 8.79 3.81
CA LEU A 73 4.77 8.45 3.45
C LEU A 73 3.81 9.15 4.41
N GLN A 74 3.10 10.16 3.91
CA GLN A 74 2.45 11.15 4.76
C GLN A 74 1.06 10.72 5.21
N CYS A 75 0.28 10.10 4.32
CA CYS A 75 -1.11 9.74 4.61
C CYS A 75 -1.59 8.58 3.72
N LEU A 76 -2.72 7.99 4.12
CA LEU A 76 -3.47 7.08 3.27
C LEU A 76 -4.30 7.85 2.23
N PRO A 77 -4.70 7.23 1.09
CA PRO A 77 -5.60 7.86 0.12
C PRO A 77 -6.90 8.35 0.78
N GLU A 78 -7.52 9.40 0.24
CA GLU A 78 -8.71 10.01 0.87
C GLU A 78 -9.88 9.02 0.98
N GLU A 79 -10.06 8.19 -0.04
CA GLU A 79 -11.05 7.11 -0.15
C GLU A 79 -10.75 5.92 0.78
N GLY A 80 -9.52 5.87 1.31
CA GLY A 80 -9.00 4.81 2.13
C GLY A 80 -8.50 3.59 1.37
N LEU A 81 -8.23 2.51 2.10
CA LEU A 81 -7.70 1.28 1.50
C LEU A 81 -8.80 0.42 0.88
N PRO A 82 -8.48 -0.43 -0.12
CA PRO A 82 -9.45 -1.34 -0.72
C PRO A 82 -10.17 -2.20 0.32
N LYS A 83 -11.46 -2.47 0.11
CA LYS A 83 -12.29 -3.29 1.02
C LYS A 83 -11.86 -4.75 1.08
N SER A 84 -11.09 -5.20 0.08
CA SER A 84 -10.51 -6.54 0.05
C SER A 84 -9.43 -6.74 1.10
N VAL A 85 -8.75 -5.67 1.54
CA VAL A 85 -7.65 -5.72 2.51
C VAL A 85 -8.19 -6.08 3.90
N SER A 86 -7.72 -7.20 4.43
CA SER A 86 -8.09 -7.71 5.75
C SER A 86 -6.94 -7.64 6.76
N TYR A 87 -5.70 -7.48 6.28
CA TYR A 87 -4.52 -7.32 7.09
C TYR A 87 -3.69 -6.11 6.62
N LEU A 88 -3.39 -5.21 7.55
CA LEU A 88 -2.52 -4.06 7.35
C LEU A 88 -1.40 -4.08 8.39
N GLU A 89 -0.18 -3.88 7.92
CA GLU A 89 0.99 -3.64 8.76
C GLU A 89 1.68 -2.34 8.38
N ILE A 90 1.96 -1.50 9.38
CA ILE A 90 2.71 -0.25 9.24
C ILE A 90 3.85 -0.29 10.26
N GLY A 91 5.09 -0.44 9.78
CA GLY A 91 6.29 -0.45 10.61
C GLY A 91 7.25 0.65 10.18
N GLU A 92 7.87 1.38 11.12
CA GLU A 92 8.93 2.36 10.80
C GLU A 92 8.53 3.40 9.72
N CYS A 93 7.24 3.77 9.69
CA CYS A 93 6.67 4.80 8.83
C CYS A 93 6.10 5.92 9.74
N PRO A 94 6.95 6.78 10.33
CA PRO A 94 6.57 7.65 11.46
C PRO A 94 5.34 8.53 11.18
N LEU A 95 5.28 9.19 10.02
CA LEU A 95 4.17 10.08 9.65
C LEU A 95 2.86 9.31 9.50
N LEU A 96 2.88 8.18 8.79
CA LEU A 96 1.70 7.34 8.59
C LEU A 96 1.25 6.66 9.89
N LYS A 97 2.20 6.19 10.69
CA LYS A 97 1.96 5.54 11.99
C LYS A 97 1.16 6.44 12.92
N GLU A 98 1.53 7.71 13.04
CA GLU A 98 0.80 8.69 13.87
C GLU A 98 -0.65 8.87 13.38
N ARG A 99 -0.84 8.98 12.06
CA ARG A 99 -2.18 9.21 11.48
C ARG A 99 -3.09 8.00 11.52
N CYS A 100 -2.53 6.79 11.55
CA CYS A 100 -3.26 5.53 11.57
C CYS A 100 -3.48 4.99 12.98
N GLN A 101 -3.12 5.72 14.05
CA GLN A 101 -3.44 5.29 15.41
C GLN A 101 -4.95 5.19 15.62
N LYS A 102 -5.40 4.13 16.32
CA LYS A 102 -6.82 3.89 16.59
C LYS A 102 -7.50 5.02 17.35
N GLU A 103 -6.76 5.66 18.24
CA GLU A 103 -7.21 6.78 19.04
C GLU A 103 -6.54 8.05 18.50
N GLY A 104 -7.34 9.04 18.09
CA GLY A 104 -6.84 10.34 17.61
C GLY A 104 -6.23 10.36 16.20
N GLY A 105 -5.99 9.21 15.57
CA GLY A 105 -5.44 9.14 14.21
C GLY A 105 -6.43 9.62 13.13
N LYS A 106 -6.02 10.66 12.38
CA LYS A 106 -6.84 11.27 11.30
C LYS A 106 -7.24 10.29 10.18
N ASP A 107 -6.41 9.27 9.95
CA ASP A 107 -6.60 8.28 8.89
C ASP A 107 -7.19 6.96 9.41
N TRP A 108 -7.44 6.79 10.72
CA TRP A 108 -8.01 5.55 11.25
C TRP A 108 -9.30 5.12 10.55
N LYS A 109 -10.19 6.08 10.26
CA LYS A 109 -11.46 5.83 9.54
C LYS A 109 -11.27 5.20 8.15
N LYS A 110 -10.11 5.40 7.52
CA LYS A 110 -9.75 4.85 6.20
C LYS A 110 -9.37 3.37 6.24
N ILE A 111 -9.11 2.85 7.44
CA ILE A 111 -8.66 1.47 7.69
C ILE A 111 -9.49 0.75 8.76
N ALA A 112 -10.51 1.40 9.33
CA ALA A 112 -11.35 0.84 10.38
C ALA A 112 -12.11 -0.43 9.95
N HIS A 113 -12.26 -0.68 8.64
CA HIS A 113 -12.85 -1.92 8.11
C HIS A 113 -11.86 -3.10 8.09
N ILE A 114 -10.57 -2.87 8.33
CA ILE A 114 -9.53 -3.90 8.25
C ILE A 114 -9.54 -4.70 9.55
N VAL A 115 -9.64 -6.03 9.42
CA VAL A 115 -9.77 -6.96 10.56
C VAL A 115 -8.55 -6.94 11.47
N THR A 116 -7.35 -6.93 10.88
CA THR A 116 -6.10 -6.94 11.62
C THR A 116 -5.22 -5.78 11.19
N VAL A 117 -4.93 -4.88 12.12
CA VAL A 117 -4.04 -3.74 11.92
C VAL A 117 -2.89 -3.84 12.92
N LYS A 118 -1.65 -3.90 12.44
CA LYS A 118 -0.44 -3.85 13.26
C LYS A 118 0.34 -2.59 12.95
N ILE A 119 0.67 -1.83 13.99
CA ILE A 119 1.42 -0.59 13.88
C ILE A 119 2.54 -0.62 14.92
N TRP A 120 3.79 -0.50 14.48
CA TRP A 120 4.96 -0.55 15.37
C TRP A 120 6.10 0.36 14.90
#